data_AF-A0AAV6K945-F1
#
_entry.id   AF-A0AAV6K945-F1
#
_cell.length_a   1.000
_cell.length_b   1.000
_cell.length_c   1.000
_cell.angle_alpha   90.00
_cell.angle_beta   90.00
_cell.angle_gamma   90.00
#
_symmetry.space_group_name_H-M   'P 1'
#
loop_
_entity.id
_entity.type
_entity.pdbx_description
1 polymer ?
#
loop_
_entity_poly.entity_id
_entity_poly.type
_entity_poly.pdbx_seq_one_letter_code
_entity_poly.pdbx_strand_id
1 'polypeptide(L)'
;MVDHRTSSAYYPQGNGQAEATNKTLIRILGKLLDERGGTWADHLPIALWAYRTSKRKSTRASPFSLVYGAEIILLAELSVSSARMILAMENSAEGRREDLEALEERRVVAALAHEKYWESVARYYNKGVVPRVFKVRT
;
A
#
# COMPACT_ATOMS: atom_id res chain seq x y z
N MET A 1 26.78 6.21 2.01
CA MET A 1 26.73 5.66 3.39
C MET A 1 25.27 5.42 3.72
N VAL A 2 24.91 4.23 4.19
CA VAL A 2 23.53 3.89 4.58
C VAL A 2 23.39 4.16 6.08
N ASP A 3 22.38 4.93 6.49
CA ASP A 3 22.04 5.15 7.90
C ASP A 3 21.14 3.99 8.39
N HIS A 4 21.60 3.26 9.40
CA HIS A 4 20.87 2.12 9.96
C HIS A 4 20.01 2.57 11.14
N ARG A 5 18.69 2.50 10.97
CA ARG A 5 17.71 2.72 12.04
C ARG A 5 17.23 1.39 12.60
N THR A 6 17.29 1.22 13.92
CA THR A 6 16.86 0.01 14.63
C THR A 6 15.66 0.30 15.52
N SER A 7 14.72 -0.63 15.59
CA SER A 7 13.65 -0.62 16.59
C SER A 7 14.15 -1.28 17.88
N SER A 8 13.71 -0.80 19.04
CA SER A 8 13.97 -1.50 20.30
C SER A 8 13.32 -2.89 20.31
N ALA A 9 13.93 -3.83 21.01
CA ALA A 9 13.36 -5.15 21.21
C ALA A 9 11.95 -5.03 21.84
N TYR A 10 11.00 -5.83 21.36
CA TYR A 10 9.60 -5.85 21.82
C TYR A 10 8.81 -4.55 21.60
N TYR A 11 9.24 -3.65 20.70
CA TYR A 11 8.49 -2.45 20.31
C TYR A 11 8.06 -2.47 18.83
N PRO A 12 7.09 -3.31 18.46
CA PRO A 12 6.62 -3.47 17.08
C PRO A 12 6.05 -2.17 16.48
N GLN A 13 5.51 -1.27 17.33
CA GLN A 13 4.97 0.01 16.88
C GLN A 13 6.01 0.90 16.19
N GLY A 14 7.31 0.73 16.49
CA GLY A 14 8.40 1.47 15.85
C GLY A 14 8.56 1.18 14.35
N ASN A 15 8.04 0.05 13.85
CA ASN A 15 8.08 -0.35 12.44
C ASN A 15 6.68 -0.73 11.89
N GLY A 16 5.64 -0.09 12.42
CA GLY A 16 4.25 -0.48 12.16
C GLY A 16 3.84 -0.49 10.68
N GLN A 17 4.45 0.35 9.84
CA GLN A 17 4.18 0.33 8.39
C GLN A 17 4.67 -0.97 7.73
N ALA A 18 5.91 -1.39 7.99
CA ALA A 18 6.45 -2.63 7.46
C ALA A 18 5.67 -3.83 7.98
N GLU A 19 5.28 -3.82 9.26
CA GLU A 19 4.45 -4.87 9.85
C GLU A 19 3.07 -4.98 9.18
N ALA A 20 2.41 -3.85 8.92
CA ALA A 20 1.12 -3.83 8.24
C ALA A 20 1.22 -4.36 6.79
N THR A 21 2.31 -4.02 6.09
CA THR A 21 2.62 -4.57 4.77
C THR A 21 2.86 -6.08 4.84
N ASN A 22 3.73 -6.54 5.74
CA ASN A 22 4.04 -7.96 5.94
C ASN A 22 2.78 -8.77 6.27
N LYS A 23 1.95 -8.28 7.18
CA LYS A 23 0.66 -8.90 7.53
C LYS A 23 -0.26 -9.06 6.31
N THR A 24 -0.27 -8.07 5.41
CA THR A 24 -1.06 -8.20 4.19
C THR A 24 -0.47 -9.25 3.24
N LEU A 25 0.85 -9.26 3.04
CA LEU A 25 1.52 -10.24 2.19
C LEU A 25 1.32 -11.67 2.70
N ILE A 26 1.48 -11.90 4.01
CA ILE A 26 1.23 -13.20 4.66
C ILE A 26 -0.20 -13.66 4.39
N ARG A 27 -1.20 -12.77 4.47
CA ARG A 27 -2.59 -13.11 4.17
C ARG A 27 -2.82 -13.49 2.71
N ILE A 28 -2.16 -12.81 1.76
CA ILE A 28 -2.26 -13.14 0.34
C ILE A 28 -1.60 -14.51 0.09
N LEU A 29 -0.42 -14.74 0.67
CA LEU A 29 0.29 -16.01 0.58
C LEU A 29 -0.51 -17.17 1.17
N GLY A 30 -1.12 -16.98 2.35
CA GLY A 30 -1.98 -18.00 2.96
C GLY A 30 -3.09 -18.47 2.03
N LYS A 31 -3.80 -17.51 1.39
CA LYS A 31 -4.82 -17.85 0.40
C LYS A 31 -4.28 -18.60 -0.81
N LEU A 32 -3.12 -18.18 -1.34
CA LEU A 32 -2.51 -18.85 -2.49
C LEU A 32 -2.08 -20.28 -2.14
N LEU A 33 -1.58 -20.50 -0.94
CA LEU A 33 -1.22 -21.83 -0.43
C LEU A 33 -2.46 -22.71 -0.25
N ASP A 34 -3.53 -22.17 0.33
CA ASP A 34 -4.80 -22.89 0.52
C ASP A 34 -5.43 -23.29 -0.83
N GLU A 35 -5.36 -22.43 -1.85
CA GLU A 35 -5.99 -22.65 -3.15
C GLU A 35 -5.13 -23.46 -4.14
N ARG A 36 -3.80 -23.28 -4.11
CA ARG A 36 -2.89 -23.78 -5.17
C ARG A 36 -1.82 -24.75 -4.64
N GLY A 37 -1.70 -24.95 -3.33
CA GLY A 37 -0.64 -25.77 -2.71
C GLY A 37 0.77 -25.20 -2.94
N GLY A 38 1.81 -26.01 -2.77
CA GLY A 38 3.21 -25.59 -3.00
C GLY A 38 3.86 -24.84 -1.84
N THR A 39 4.98 -24.15 -2.09
CA THR A 39 5.71 -23.42 -1.05
C THR A 39 5.42 -21.91 -1.10
N TRP A 40 5.64 -21.21 0.01
CA TRP A 40 5.46 -19.75 0.04
C TRP A 40 6.40 -19.02 -0.94
N ALA A 41 7.57 -19.59 -1.22
CA ALA A 41 8.55 -19.00 -2.12
C ALA A 41 8.04 -18.98 -3.58
N ASP A 42 7.37 -20.05 -4.00
CA ASP A 42 6.77 -20.16 -5.34
C ASP A 42 5.69 -19.10 -5.59
N HIS A 43 4.96 -18.75 -4.53
CA HIS A 43 3.84 -17.79 -4.59
C HIS A 43 4.23 -16.35 -4.28
N LEU A 44 5.45 -16.11 -3.78
CA LEU A 44 5.90 -14.77 -3.41
C LEU A 44 5.82 -13.75 -4.56
N PRO A 45 6.22 -14.07 -5.81
CA PRO A 45 6.08 -13.13 -6.93
C PRO A 45 4.62 -12.73 -7.19
N ILE A 46 3.69 -13.69 -7.10
CA ILE A 46 2.26 -13.46 -7.29
C ILE A 46 1.69 -12.60 -6.16
N ALA A 47 2.06 -12.90 -4.92
CA ALA A 47 1.63 -12.12 -3.76
C ALA A 47 2.11 -10.67 -3.82
N LEU A 48 3.38 -10.46 -4.21
CA LEU A 48 3.95 -9.13 -4.41
C LEU A 48 3.27 -8.39 -5.56
N TRP A 49 3.00 -9.09 -6.67
CA TRP A 49 2.26 -8.52 -7.80
C TRP A 49 0.89 -8.02 -7.35
N ALA A 50 0.08 -8.89 -6.74
CA ALA A 50 -1.25 -8.54 -6.26
C ALA A 50 -1.21 -7.38 -5.26
N TYR A 51 -0.23 -7.36 -4.35
CA TYR A 51 -0.06 -6.26 -3.40
C TYR A 51 0.26 -4.93 -4.10
N ARG A 52 1.18 -4.93 -5.07
CA ARG A 52 1.65 -3.72 -5.76
C ARG A 52 0.60 -3.12 -6.69
N THR A 53 -0.24 -3.94 -7.31
CA THR A 53 -1.21 -3.50 -8.33
C THR A 53 -2.60 -3.25 -7.77
N SER A 54 -2.92 -3.70 -6.56
CA SER A 54 -4.23 -3.46 -5.93
C SER A 54 -4.28 -2.13 -5.21
N LYS A 55 -5.37 -1.38 -5.42
CA LYS A 55 -5.67 -0.16 -4.65
C LYS A 55 -5.88 -0.49 -3.17
N ARG A 56 -5.24 0.28 -2.29
CA ARG A 56 -5.38 0.13 -0.84
C ARG A 56 -6.52 0.99 -0.33
N LYS A 57 -7.35 0.45 0.56
CA LYS A 57 -8.46 1.21 1.18
C LYS A 57 -7.98 2.47 1.91
N SER A 58 -6.83 2.38 2.57
CA SER A 58 -6.26 3.46 3.37
C SER A 58 -5.75 4.63 2.51
N THR A 59 -5.05 4.37 1.41
CA THR A 59 -4.46 5.42 0.56
C THR A 59 -5.29 5.73 -0.69
N ARG A 60 -6.27 4.89 -1.03
CA ARG A 60 -7.05 4.91 -2.27
C ARG A 60 -6.24 4.76 -3.57
N ALA A 61 -4.94 4.48 -3.46
CA ALA A 61 -4.02 4.26 -4.57
C ALA A 61 -3.36 2.88 -4.47
N SER A 62 -2.82 2.37 -5.58
CA SER A 62 -1.95 1.18 -5.57
C SER A 62 -0.51 1.58 -5.18
N PRO A 63 0.26 0.69 -4.53
CA PRO A 63 1.67 0.97 -4.28
C PRO A 63 2.46 1.26 -5.57
N PHE A 64 2.11 0.61 -6.68
CA PHE A 64 2.74 0.86 -7.97
C PHE A 64 2.53 2.31 -8.44
N SER A 65 1.30 2.84 -8.37
CA SER A 65 1.03 4.20 -8.84
C SER A 65 1.70 5.28 -7.99
N LEU A 66 1.94 5.02 -6.70
CA LEU A 66 2.67 5.93 -5.82
C LEU A 66 4.19 5.95 -6.06
N VAL A 67 4.74 4.91 -6.71
CA VAL A 67 6.15 4.84 -7.10
C VAL A 67 6.37 5.38 -8.49
N TYR A 68 5.53 4.98 -9.45
CA TYR A 68 5.78 5.21 -10.88
C TYR A 68 4.88 6.27 -11.52
N GLY A 69 3.98 6.89 -10.77
CA GLY A 69 3.12 7.96 -11.30
C GLY A 69 2.06 7.48 -12.30
N ALA A 70 1.71 6.20 -12.33
CA ALA A 70 0.54 5.74 -13.08
C ALA A 70 0.07 4.39 -12.54
N GLU A 71 -1.22 4.08 -12.72
CA GLU A 71 -1.69 2.72 -12.51
C GLU A 71 -1.13 1.79 -13.59
N ILE A 72 -0.85 0.55 -13.22
CA ILE A 72 -0.42 -0.46 -14.18
C ILE A 72 -1.59 -0.87 -15.09
N ILE A 73 -1.29 -1.17 -16.35
CA ILE A 73 -2.22 -1.83 -17.26
C ILE A 73 -2.12 -3.32 -17.01
N LEU A 74 -3.21 -3.94 -16.56
CA LEU A 74 -3.19 -5.37 -16.23
C LEU A 74 -3.17 -6.23 -17.50
N LEU A 75 -2.62 -7.43 -17.42
CA LEU A 75 -2.61 -8.36 -18.57
C LEU A 75 -4.02 -8.66 -19.10
N ALA A 76 -5.00 -8.77 -18.19
CA ALA A 76 -6.40 -8.94 -18.56
C ALA A 76 -6.97 -7.75 -19.36
N GLU A 77 -6.41 -6.55 -19.18
CA GLU A 77 -6.78 -5.37 -19.97
C GLU A 77 -6.13 -5.37 -21.36
N LEU A 78 -4.91 -5.89 -21.45
CA LEU A 78 -4.24 -6.09 -22.74
C LEU A 78 -5.00 -7.10 -23.59
N SER A 79 -5.51 -8.18 -23.00
CA SER A 79 -6.27 -9.19 -23.75
C SER A 79 -7.61 -8.69 -24.31
N VAL A 80 -8.18 -7.63 -23.73
CA VAL A 80 -9.46 -7.06 -24.17
C VAL A 80 -9.30 -5.71 -24.87
N SER A 81 -8.06 -5.28 -25.12
CA SER A 81 -7.76 -3.96 -25.68
C SER A 81 -8.51 -2.83 -24.96
N SER A 82 -8.41 -2.78 -23.63
CA SER A 82 -9.19 -1.83 -22.84
C SER A 82 -8.92 -0.39 -23.25
N ALA A 83 -9.87 0.52 -22.99
CA ALA A 83 -9.69 1.95 -23.26
C ALA A 83 -8.41 2.52 -22.62
N ARG A 84 -8.02 2.02 -21.44
CA ARG A 84 -6.76 2.39 -20.79
C ARG A 84 -5.54 1.94 -21.58
N MET A 85 -5.58 0.75 -22.19
CA MET A 85 -4.51 0.28 -23.07
C MET A 85 -4.39 1.16 -24.31
N ILE A 86 -5.51 1.45 -24.98
CA ILE A 86 -5.51 2.27 -26.20
C ILE A 86 -4.91 3.65 -25.91
N LEU A 87 -5.39 4.33 -24.86
CA LEU A 87 -4.86 5.62 -24.43
C LEU A 87 -3.38 5.55 -24.03
N ALA A 88 -2.96 4.45 -23.38
CA ALA A 88 -1.56 4.28 -22.99
C ALA A 88 -0.63 4.02 -24.19
N MET A 89 -1.12 3.38 -25.25
CA MET A 89 -0.37 3.22 -26.50
C MET A 89 -0.26 4.53 -27.29
N GLU A 90 -1.28 5.39 -27.17
CA GLU A 90 -1.27 6.75 -27.73
C GLU A 90 -0.48 7.74 -26.86
N ASN A 91 -0.20 7.38 -25.61
CA ASN A 91 0.50 8.23 -24.67
C ASN A 91 1.95 8.45 -25.14
N SER A 92 2.24 9.71 -25.45
CA SER A 92 3.57 10.13 -25.84
C SER A 92 4.51 10.22 -24.63
N ALA A 93 5.78 10.52 -24.88
CA ALA A 93 6.72 10.88 -23.82
C ALA A 93 6.23 12.08 -22.97
N GLU A 94 5.36 12.93 -23.51
CA GLU A 94 4.74 14.04 -22.79
C GLU A 94 3.74 13.56 -21.73
N GLY A 95 2.84 12.62 -22.08
CA GLY A 95 1.89 12.06 -21.12
C GLY A 95 2.59 11.34 -19.95
N ARG A 96 3.74 10.71 -20.20
CA ARG A 96 4.60 10.15 -19.15
C ARG A 96 5.21 11.24 -18.25
N ARG A 97 5.60 12.40 -18.81
CA ARG A 97 6.12 13.53 -18.03
C ARG A 97 5.05 14.10 -17.11
N GLU A 98 3.85 14.36 -17.64
CA GLU A 98 2.71 14.85 -16.87
C GLU A 98 2.38 13.91 -15.69
N ASP A 99 2.39 12.60 -15.94
CA ASP A 99 2.20 11.57 -14.91
C ASP A 99 3.20 11.67 -13.75
N LEU A 100 4.47 11.98 -14.08
CA LEU A 100 5.55 12.12 -13.12
C LEU A 100 5.50 13.46 -12.39
N GLU A 101 5.12 14.54 -13.07
CA GLU A 101 4.90 15.85 -12.44
C GLU A 101 3.75 15.79 -11.43
N ALA A 102 2.67 15.07 -11.74
CA ALA A 102 1.55 14.83 -10.83
C ALA A 102 1.83 13.79 -9.73
N LEU A 103 2.99 13.12 -9.74
CA LEU A 103 3.29 12.03 -8.79
C LEU A 103 3.30 12.51 -7.34
N GLU A 104 3.91 13.67 -7.08
CA GLU A 104 4.00 14.21 -5.73
C GLU A 104 2.63 14.62 -5.20
N GLU A 105 1.81 15.25 -6.05
CA GLU A 105 0.41 15.56 -5.69
C GLU A 105 -0.36 14.29 -5.32
N ARG A 106 -0.23 13.21 -6.10
CA ARG A 106 -0.87 11.92 -5.77
C ARG A 106 -0.39 11.36 -4.44
N ARG A 107 0.90 11.51 -4.10
CA ARG A 107 1.44 11.07 -2.80
C ARG A 107 0.85 11.88 -1.65
N VAL A 108 0.72 13.19 -1.81
CA VAL A 108 0.07 14.07 -0.83
C VAL A 108 -1.39 13.66 -0.63
N VAL A 109 -2.15 13.46 -1.71
CA VAL A 109 -3.55 13.00 -1.65
C VAL A 109 -3.65 11.64 -0.95
N ALA A 110 -2.75 10.70 -1.27
CA ALA A 110 -2.70 9.38 -0.65
C ALA A 110 -2.38 9.44 0.86
N ALA A 111 -1.47 10.34 1.27
CA ALA A 111 -1.14 10.58 2.67
C ALA A 111 -2.33 11.15 3.45
N LEU A 112 -3.03 12.15 2.90
CA LEU A 112 -4.24 12.71 3.50
C LEU A 112 -5.37 11.68 3.62
N ALA A 113 -5.53 10.83 2.61
CA ALA A 113 -6.49 9.72 2.66
C ALA A 113 -6.13 8.72 3.77
N HIS A 114 -4.84 8.42 3.92
CA HIS A 114 -4.31 7.51 4.94
C HIS A 114 -4.59 8.02 6.35
N GLU A 115 -4.31 9.30 6.60
CA GLU A 115 -4.57 9.95 7.88
C GLU A 115 -6.05 9.89 8.25
N LYS A 116 -6.95 10.33 7.36
CA LYS A 116 -8.40 10.27 7.56
C LYS A 116 -8.91 8.85 7.80
N TYR A 117 -8.33 7.87 7.10
CA TYR A 117 -8.64 6.47 7.33
C TYR A 117 -8.27 6.05 8.76
N TRP A 118 -7.05 6.38 9.21
CA TRP A 118 -6.60 6.02 10.56
C TRP A 118 -7.33 6.76 11.67
N GLU A 119 -7.70 8.02 11.49
CA GLU A 119 -8.58 8.73 12.43
C GLU A 119 -9.92 8.00 12.59
N SER A 120 -10.47 7.49 11.49
CA SER A 120 -11.73 6.74 11.50
C SER A 120 -11.57 5.39 12.20
N VAL A 121 -10.46 4.69 11.96
CA VAL A 121 -10.10 3.45 12.64
C VAL A 121 -9.89 3.69 14.14
N ALA A 122 -9.15 4.72 14.51
CA ALA A 122 -8.89 5.08 15.90
C ALA A 122 -10.20 5.42 16.64
N ARG A 123 -11.08 6.22 16.04
CA ARG A 123 -12.42 6.51 16.61
C ARG A 123 -13.23 5.24 16.85
N TYR A 124 -13.19 4.28 15.92
CA TYR A 124 -13.91 3.01 16.07
C TYR A 124 -13.40 2.21 17.28
N TYR A 125 -12.08 2.00 17.38
CA TYR A 125 -11.50 1.23 18.48
C TYR A 125 -11.54 1.95 19.83
N ASN A 126 -11.44 3.29 19.84
CA ASN A 126 -11.44 4.09 21.06
C ASN A 126 -12.84 4.44 21.60
N LYS A 127 -13.92 4.02 20.94
CA LYS A 127 -15.30 4.40 21.29
C LYS A 127 -15.68 4.09 22.75
N GLY A 128 -15.07 3.08 23.37
CA GLY A 128 -15.30 2.69 24.77
C GLY A 128 -14.15 2.98 25.73
N VAL A 129 -13.10 3.68 25.28
CA VAL A 129 -11.90 3.92 26.11
C VAL A 129 -12.13 5.16 26.97
N VAL A 130 -12.11 4.99 28.30
CA VAL A 130 -12.10 6.10 29.26
C VAL A 130 -10.66 6.57 29.45
N PRO A 131 -10.30 7.82 29.09
CA PRO A 131 -8.94 8.32 29.26
C PRO A 131 -8.58 8.38 30.75
N ARG A 132 -7.49 7.71 31.14
CA ARG A 132 -6.91 7.85 32.49
C ARG A 132 -5.81 8.90 32.45
N VAL A 133 -6.01 10.00 33.18
CA VAL A 133 -4.99 11.03 33.38
C VAL A 133 -4.18 10.65 34.60
N PHE A 134 -2.90 10.31 34.40
CA PHE A 134 -1.97 10.07 35.50
C PHE A 134 -1.34 11.40 35.91
N LYS A 135 -1.58 11.83 37.16
CA LYS A 135 -0.86 12.98 37.72
C LYS A 135 0.53 12.52 38.14
N VAL A 136 1.56 13.09 37.52
CA VAL A 136 2.94 12.95 38.00
C VAL A 136 3.03 13.71 39.32
N ARG A 137 3.39 13.03 40.41
CA ARG A 137 3.71 13.68 41.68
C ARG A 137 5.10 14.31 41.53
N THR A 138 5.13 15.63 41.42
CA THR A 138 6.32 16.45 41.70
C THR A 138 6.46 16.69 43.20
#